data_AF-V5GSR2-F1
#
_entry.id   AF-V5GSR2-F1
#
_cell.length_a   1.000
_cell.length_b   1.000
_cell.length_c   1.000
_cell.angle_alpha   90.00
_cell.angle_beta   90.00
_cell.angle_gamma   90.00
#
_symmetry.space_group_name_H-M   'P 1'
#
loop_
_entity.id
_entity.type
_entity.pdbx_description
1 polymer ?
#
loop_
_entity_poly.entity_id
_entity_poly.type
_entity_poly.pdbx_seq_one_letter_code
_entity_poly.pdbx_strand_id
1 'polypeptide(L)'
;WITINEPKQVCNSGYGTGFFAPGVVSNGVGEYICAKNVILAHAKAYHIYDKEFRATNQGRVAMVVDTTWFEPGSDSAEDQEASERALQFNLGLYANPIFIGNWPQVVIDRVAQRSALEGFATSRLPAFTEEEIAYVKGTYDYLGLNHYSTNMANATADLPIGNSSYGNDISVLTWRRPEWPRGADNQFAVVPWGLRHLLVWLKKTYG
;
A
#
# COMPACT_ATOMS: atom_id res chain seq x y z
N TRP A 1 -18.81 -9.05 2.96
CA TRP A 1 -18.81 -7.67 2.46
C TRP A 1 -17.38 -7.22 2.25
N ILE A 2 -17.13 -6.61 1.09
CA ILE A 2 -15.89 -5.89 0.82
C ILE A 2 -16.27 -4.41 0.78
N THR A 3 -15.63 -3.56 1.59
CA THR A 3 -15.96 -2.13 1.61
C THR A 3 -15.34 -1.39 0.43
N ILE A 4 -14.04 -1.60 0.21
CA ILE A 4 -13.23 -0.93 -0.79
C ILE A 4 -12.35 -1.99 -1.45
N ASN A 5 -12.31 -1.98 -2.77
CA ASN A 5 -11.45 -2.82 -3.58
C ASN A 5 -10.26 -1.98 -4.07
N GLU A 6 -9.04 -2.45 -3.80
CA GLU A 6 -7.79 -1.90 -4.33
C GLU A 6 -7.63 -0.39 -4.06
N PRO A 7 -7.53 0.02 -2.77
CA PRO A 7 -7.44 1.43 -2.40
C PRO A 7 -6.23 2.14 -3.02
N LYS A 8 -5.14 1.41 -3.33
CA LYS A 8 -4.00 1.96 -4.05
C LYS A 8 -4.37 2.46 -5.44
N GLN A 9 -5.20 1.73 -6.18
CA GLN A 9 -5.66 2.14 -7.50
C GLN A 9 -6.54 3.39 -7.40
N VAL A 10 -7.39 3.49 -6.38
CA VAL A 10 -8.18 4.70 -6.13
C VAL A 10 -7.28 5.88 -5.79
N CYS A 11 -6.34 5.71 -4.86
CA CYS A 11 -5.57 6.82 -4.31
C CYS A 11 -4.37 7.19 -5.16
N ASN A 12 -3.48 6.25 -5.46
CA ASN A 12 -2.29 6.55 -6.28
C ASN A 12 -2.66 6.84 -7.73
N SER A 13 -3.52 6.02 -8.36
CA SER A 13 -3.88 6.24 -9.77
C SER A 13 -4.92 7.36 -9.95
N GLY A 14 -5.83 7.58 -8.99
CA GLY A 14 -6.87 8.62 -9.10
C GLY A 14 -6.48 10.00 -8.59
N TYR A 15 -5.68 10.08 -7.52
CA TYR A 15 -5.33 11.33 -6.83
C TYR A 15 -3.83 11.63 -6.77
N GLY A 16 -2.96 10.70 -7.17
CA GLY A 16 -1.52 10.91 -7.31
C GLY A 16 -1.11 11.16 -8.75
N THR A 17 -1.15 10.11 -9.57
CA THR A 17 -0.75 10.15 -10.99
C THR A 17 -1.83 10.70 -11.93
N GLY A 18 -3.10 10.64 -11.52
CA GLY A 18 -4.25 11.04 -12.34
C GLY A 18 -4.54 10.10 -13.52
N PHE A 19 -3.98 8.89 -13.53
CA PHE A 19 -4.24 7.89 -14.57
C PHE A 19 -5.69 7.37 -14.56
N PHE A 20 -6.30 7.25 -13.37
CA PHE A 20 -7.71 6.90 -13.21
C PHE A 20 -8.54 8.12 -12.83
N ALA A 21 -9.86 8.01 -13.01
CA ALA A 21 -10.79 9.02 -12.50
C ALA A 21 -10.57 9.22 -10.98
N PRO A 22 -10.66 10.47 -10.48
CA PRO A 22 -11.09 11.68 -11.15
C PRO A 22 -10.01 12.40 -12.00
N GLY A 23 -8.84 11.80 -12.21
CA GLY A 23 -7.77 12.37 -13.04
C GLY A 23 -6.97 13.47 -12.34
N VAL A 24 -6.93 13.45 -11.00
CA VAL A 24 -6.23 14.46 -10.21
C VAL A 24 -4.74 14.13 -10.17
N VAL A 25 -3.92 15.08 -10.61
CA VAL A 25 -2.46 14.98 -10.59
C VAL A 25 -1.92 15.73 -9.37
N SER A 26 -1.67 15.01 -8.28
CA SER A 26 -1.13 15.54 -7.02
C SER A 26 -0.10 14.58 -6.42
N ASN A 27 0.81 14.12 -7.26
CA ASN A 27 1.78 13.05 -6.95
C ASN A 27 2.64 13.38 -5.72
N GLY A 28 2.76 12.40 -4.82
CA GLY A 28 3.43 12.52 -3.53
C GLY A 28 2.62 13.26 -2.47
N VAL A 29 1.36 13.65 -2.71
CA VAL A 29 0.54 14.41 -1.74
C VAL A 29 -0.90 13.88 -1.72
N GLY A 30 -1.61 13.97 -2.84
CA GLY A 30 -3.03 13.66 -2.94
C GLY A 30 -3.34 12.20 -2.65
N GLU A 31 -2.46 11.28 -3.05
CA GLU A 31 -2.59 9.86 -2.77
C GLU A 31 -2.45 9.53 -1.27
N TYR A 32 -1.62 10.25 -0.51
CA TYR A 32 -1.49 10.05 0.93
C TYR A 32 -2.71 10.56 1.69
N ILE A 33 -3.24 11.72 1.28
CA ILE A 33 -4.50 12.27 1.81
C ILE A 33 -5.65 11.31 1.52
N CYS A 34 -5.74 10.81 0.27
CA CYS A 34 -6.71 9.79 -0.10
C CYS A 34 -6.56 8.53 0.75
N ALA A 35 -5.33 8.01 0.92
CA ALA A 35 -5.06 6.80 1.69
C ALA A 35 -5.59 6.90 3.12
N LYS A 36 -5.35 8.02 3.81
CA LYS A 36 -5.91 8.25 5.16
C LYS A 36 -7.43 8.22 5.15
N ASN A 37 -8.06 8.93 4.22
CA ASN A 37 -9.51 9.03 4.14
C ASN A 37 -10.20 7.70 3.80
N VAL A 38 -9.65 6.90 2.88
CA VAL A 38 -10.25 5.59 2.52
C VAL A 38 -10.17 4.60 3.67
N ILE A 39 -9.10 4.66 4.48
CA ILE A 39 -8.93 3.82 5.67
C ILE A 39 -9.93 4.21 6.76
N LEU A 40 -10.08 5.51 7.04
CA LEU A 40 -11.09 6.00 7.98
C LEU A 40 -12.52 5.68 7.53
N ALA A 41 -12.80 5.78 6.22
CA ALA A 41 -14.09 5.42 5.64
C ALA A 41 -14.38 3.92 5.80
N HIS A 42 -13.39 3.06 5.55
CA HIS A 42 -13.51 1.62 5.80
C HIS A 42 -13.79 1.31 7.27
N ALA A 43 -13.01 1.88 8.20
CA ALA A 43 -13.22 1.68 9.62
C ALA A 43 -14.64 2.11 10.03
N LYS A 44 -15.13 3.25 9.54
CA LYS A 44 -16.49 3.71 9.79
C LYS A 44 -17.55 2.74 9.27
N ALA A 45 -17.39 2.24 8.04
CA ALA A 45 -18.30 1.24 7.48
C ALA A 45 -18.28 -0.08 8.28
N TYR A 46 -17.10 -0.51 8.75
CA TYR A 46 -16.96 -1.68 9.61
C TYR A 46 -17.71 -1.50 10.93
N HIS A 47 -17.51 -0.37 11.61
CA HIS A 47 -18.19 -0.08 12.89
C HIS A 47 -19.71 0.05 12.74
N ILE A 48 -20.21 0.58 11.62
CA ILE A 48 -21.65 0.60 11.31
C ILE A 48 -22.17 -0.84 11.18
N TYR A 49 -21.48 -1.67 10.39
CA TYR A 49 -21.85 -3.08 10.23
C TYR A 49 -21.87 -3.81 11.56
N ASP A 50 -20.81 -3.64 12.36
CA ASP A 50 -20.64 -4.27 13.66
C ASP A 50 -21.78 -3.91 14.63
N LYS A 51 -22.12 -2.62 14.72
CA LYS A 51 -23.12 -2.12 15.68
C LYS A 51 -24.55 -2.38 15.26
N GLU A 52 -24.86 -2.22 13.98
CA GLU A 52 -26.25 -2.17 13.52
C GLU A 52 -26.70 -3.47 12.84
N PHE A 53 -25.77 -4.25 12.27
CA PHE A 53 -26.11 -5.35 11.36
C PHE A 53 -25.55 -6.70 11.78
N ARG A 54 -24.43 -6.77 12.50
CA ARG A 54 -23.73 -8.03 12.78
C ARG A 54 -24.56 -9.00 13.62
N ALA A 55 -25.30 -8.50 14.60
CA ALA A 55 -26.14 -9.33 15.47
C ALA A 55 -27.23 -10.10 14.69
N THR A 56 -27.78 -9.50 13.64
CA THR A 56 -28.85 -10.10 12.82
C THR A 56 -28.30 -10.86 11.62
N ASN A 57 -27.33 -10.28 10.91
CA ASN A 57 -26.88 -10.79 9.61
C ASN A 57 -25.70 -11.75 9.72
N GLN A 58 -24.92 -11.70 10.82
CA GLN A 58 -23.78 -12.57 11.10
C GLN A 58 -22.72 -12.68 9.98
N GLY A 59 -22.70 -11.71 9.07
CA GLY A 59 -21.75 -11.66 7.96
C GLY A 59 -20.39 -11.11 8.39
N ARG A 60 -19.48 -11.04 7.41
CA ARG A 60 -18.09 -10.61 7.60
C ARG A 60 -17.76 -9.43 6.68
N VAL A 61 -16.86 -8.56 7.12
CA VAL A 61 -16.46 -7.31 6.47
C VAL A 61 -14.93 -7.22 6.38
N ALA A 62 -14.42 -6.84 5.21
CA ALA A 62 -13.01 -6.51 5.03
C ALA A 62 -12.82 -5.44 3.96
N MET A 63 -11.62 -4.85 3.92
CA MET A 63 -11.09 -4.19 2.73
C MET A 63 -10.29 -5.20 1.90
N VAL A 64 -10.31 -5.09 0.58
CA VAL A 64 -9.44 -5.87 -0.31
C VAL A 64 -8.32 -4.97 -0.80
N VAL A 65 -7.07 -5.36 -0.57
CA VAL A 65 -5.87 -4.62 -0.98
C VAL A 65 -5.16 -5.39 -2.09
N ASP A 66 -4.75 -4.70 -3.16
CA ASP A 66 -3.91 -5.31 -4.20
C ASP A 66 -2.42 -5.15 -3.89
N THR A 67 -1.67 -6.22 -4.16
CA THR A 67 -0.22 -6.09 -4.34
C THR A 67 0.36 -7.15 -5.23
N THR A 68 1.37 -6.73 -5.98
CA THR A 68 2.37 -7.61 -6.56
C THR A 68 3.23 -8.18 -5.43
N TRP A 69 3.78 -9.38 -5.61
CA TRP A 69 4.94 -9.80 -4.82
C TRP A 69 6.19 -9.10 -5.37
N PHE A 70 6.98 -8.47 -4.50
CA PHE A 70 8.27 -7.92 -4.86
C PHE A 70 9.33 -8.93 -4.42
N GLU A 71 10.05 -9.51 -5.37
CA GLU A 71 11.18 -10.39 -5.11
C GLU A 71 12.46 -9.53 -5.15
N PRO A 72 13.39 -9.66 -4.19
CA PRO A 72 14.63 -8.90 -4.23
C PRO A 72 15.45 -9.23 -5.48
N GLY A 73 16.03 -8.20 -6.09
CA GLY A 73 16.81 -8.31 -7.33
C GLY A 73 18.12 -9.10 -7.16
N SER A 74 18.64 -9.15 -5.94
CA SER A 74 19.81 -9.93 -5.54
C SER A 74 19.74 -10.28 -4.04
N ASP A 75 20.72 -11.05 -3.55
CA ASP A 75 20.83 -11.38 -2.12
C ASP A 75 21.43 -10.23 -1.27
N SER A 76 21.67 -9.06 -1.87
CA SER A 76 22.19 -7.89 -1.13
C SER A 76 21.19 -7.40 -0.07
N ALA A 77 21.70 -6.82 1.01
CA ALA A 77 20.84 -6.25 2.05
C ALA A 77 19.99 -5.11 1.49
N GLU A 78 20.56 -4.32 0.59
CA GLU A 78 19.93 -3.18 -0.05
C GLU A 78 18.70 -3.61 -0.88
N ASP A 79 18.82 -4.68 -1.67
CA ASP A 79 17.70 -5.18 -2.48
C ASP A 79 16.62 -5.87 -1.64
N GLN A 80 17.00 -6.53 -0.55
CA GLN A 80 16.05 -7.07 0.43
C GLN A 80 15.24 -5.96 1.12
N GLU A 81 15.91 -4.89 1.54
CA GLU A 81 15.25 -3.70 2.11
C GLU A 81 14.39 -2.97 1.08
N ALA A 82 14.83 -2.88 -0.17
CA ALA A 82 14.04 -2.31 -1.27
C ALA A 82 12.77 -3.13 -1.52
N SER A 83 12.88 -4.46 -1.49
CA SER A 83 11.74 -5.37 -1.62
C SER A 83 10.72 -5.18 -0.50
N GLU A 84 11.18 -5.15 0.76
CA GLU A 84 10.32 -4.88 1.92
C GLU A 84 9.67 -3.49 1.83
N ARG A 85 10.45 -2.47 1.46
CA ARG A 85 9.95 -1.10 1.28
C ARG A 85 8.87 -1.04 0.21
N ALA A 86 9.04 -1.73 -0.92
CA ALA A 86 8.01 -1.80 -1.95
C ALA A 86 6.71 -2.45 -1.43
N LEU A 87 6.80 -3.54 -0.65
CA LEU A 87 5.64 -4.17 -0.02
C LEU A 87 4.94 -3.23 0.97
N GLN A 88 5.70 -2.51 1.80
CA GLN A 88 5.16 -1.59 2.79
C GLN A 88 4.48 -0.38 2.14
N PHE A 89 5.03 0.19 1.07
CA PHE A 89 4.36 1.27 0.37
C PHE A 89 3.10 0.78 -0.37
N ASN A 90 3.14 -0.40 -1.03
CA ASN A 90 2.01 -0.89 -1.83
C ASN A 90 0.87 -1.48 -0.98
N LEU A 91 1.17 -2.47 -0.15
CA LEU A 91 0.18 -3.15 0.68
C LEU A 91 0.16 -2.59 2.09
N GLY A 92 1.32 -2.40 2.70
CA GLY A 92 1.46 -1.96 4.09
C GLY A 92 0.76 -0.62 4.35
N LEU A 93 0.80 0.32 3.41
CA LEU A 93 0.16 1.62 3.54
C LEU A 93 -1.34 1.49 3.84
N TYR A 94 -2.01 0.46 3.33
CA TYR A 94 -3.45 0.25 3.53
C TYR A 94 -3.76 -0.84 4.57
N ALA A 95 -2.94 -1.88 4.66
CA ALA A 95 -3.14 -2.96 5.62
C ALA A 95 -2.63 -2.61 7.02
N ASN A 96 -1.47 -1.96 7.14
CA ASN A 96 -0.84 -1.73 8.44
C ASN A 96 -1.72 -0.92 9.42
N PRO A 97 -2.45 0.13 8.98
CA PRO A 97 -3.39 0.81 9.86
C PRO A 97 -4.52 -0.09 10.37
N ILE A 98 -5.01 -1.02 9.54
CA ILE A 98 -6.10 -1.94 9.89
C ILE A 98 -5.62 -3.05 10.83
N PHE A 99 -4.46 -3.65 10.57
CA PHE A 99 -3.97 -4.81 11.33
C PHE A 99 -3.14 -4.42 12.55
N ILE A 100 -2.31 -3.37 12.44
CA ILE A 100 -1.33 -2.97 13.47
C ILE A 100 -1.72 -1.64 14.12
N GLY A 101 -2.31 -0.70 13.37
CA GLY A 101 -2.93 0.53 13.88
C GLY A 101 -2.46 1.82 13.21
N ASN A 102 -1.21 1.90 12.77
CA ASN A 102 -0.62 3.10 12.18
C ASN A 102 0.02 2.80 10.81
N TRP A 103 0.53 3.82 10.12
CA TRP A 103 1.35 3.63 8.92
C TRP A 103 2.58 2.76 9.21
N PRO A 104 3.14 2.05 8.20
CA PRO A 104 4.43 1.41 8.37
C PRO A 104 5.52 2.44 8.68
N GLN A 105 6.41 2.12 9.63
CA GLN A 105 7.45 3.06 10.07
C GLN A 105 8.35 3.53 8.91
N VAL A 106 8.72 2.61 8.01
CA VAL A 106 9.53 2.93 6.81
C VAL A 106 8.86 3.95 5.90
N VAL A 107 7.52 3.95 5.82
CA VAL A 107 6.77 4.95 5.03
C VAL A 107 6.80 6.30 5.74
N ILE A 108 6.56 6.32 7.06
CA ILE A 108 6.61 7.55 7.88
C ILE A 108 7.97 8.23 7.70
N ASP A 109 9.04 7.48 7.95
CA ASP A 109 10.40 8.03 7.97
C ASP A 109 10.80 8.57 6.60
N ARG A 110 10.55 7.80 5.53
CA ARG A 110 10.94 8.20 4.18
C ARG A 110 10.15 9.39 3.66
N VAL A 111 8.83 9.40 3.83
CA VAL A 111 8.01 10.52 3.37
C VAL A 111 8.35 11.77 4.17
N ALA A 112 8.57 11.66 5.50
CA ALA A 112 8.98 12.80 6.32
C ALA A 112 10.35 13.35 5.90
N GLN A 113 11.35 12.49 5.69
CA GLN A 113 12.68 12.90 5.23
C GLN A 113 12.61 13.61 3.89
N ARG A 114 11.91 13.01 2.91
CA ARG A 114 11.73 13.59 1.57
C ARG A 114 10.99 14.92 1.62
N SER A 115 9.93 15.00 2.42
CA SER A 115 9.14 16.23 2.62
C SER A 115 10.01 17.36 3.17
N ALA A 116 10.84 17.09 4.19
CA ALA A 116 11.75 18.08 4.76
C ALA A 116 12.78 18.57 3.74
N LEU A 117 13.39 17.66 2.98
CA LEU A 117 14.35 18.01 1.93
C LEU A 117 13.71 18.83 0.80
N GLU A 118 12.45 18.53 0.45
CA GLU A 118 11.66 19.27 -0.54
C GLU A 118 11.11 20.62 -0.03
N GLY A 119 11.36 20.97 1.24
CA GLY A 119 10.98 22.25 1.81
C GLY A 119 9.53 22.32 2.33
N PHE A 120 8.86 21.18 2.51
CA PHE A 120 7.56 21.15 3.16
C PHE A 120 7.72 21.41 4.67
N ALA A 121 6.84 22.23 5.23
CA ALA A 121 6.83 22.52 6.66
C ALA A 121 6.43 21.31 7.52
N THR A 122 5.71 20.36 6.94
CA THR A 122 5.25 19.12 7.58
C THR A 122 5.37 17.95 6.61
N SER A 123 5.31 16.72 7.12
CA SER A 123 5.29 15.52 6.27
C SER A 123 4.09 15.54 5.32
N ARG A 124 4.33 15.18 4.05
CA ARG A 124 3.27 14.97 3.05
C ARG A 124 2.35 13.78 3.38
N LEU A 125 2.80 12.85 4.23
CA LEU A 125 1.98 11.77 4.77
C LEU A 125 1.21 12.26 6.01
N PRO A 126 -0.13 12.39 5.98
CA PRO A 126 -0.88 12.85 7.14
C PRO A 126 -0.79 11.84 8.29
N ALA A 127 -0.33 12.28 9.46
CA ALA A 127 -0.26 11.44 10.64
C ALA A 127 -1.66 11.04 11.11
N PHE A 128 -1.81 9.81 11.62
CA PHE A 128 -2.98 9.45 12.42
C PHE A 128 -2.85 10.02 13.83
N THR A 129 -3.96 10.45 14.41
CA THR A 129 -4.03 10.70 15.86
C THR A 129 -4.12 9.38 16.62
N GLU A 130 -3.90 9.41 17.93
CA GLU A 130 -4.06 8.23 18.78
C GLU A 130 -5.50 7.68 18.73
N GLU A 131 -6.50 8.57 18.67
CA GLU A 131 -7.90 8.16 18.53
C GLU A 131 -8.16 7.48 17.18
N GLU A 132 -7.60 8.01 16.08
CA GLU A 132 -7.75 7.40 14.76
C GLU A 132 -7.06 6.03 14.68
N ILE A 133 -5.85 5.90 15.25
CA ILE A 133 -5.13 4.61 15.35
C ILE A 133 -5.99 3.58 16.07
N ALA A 134 -6.53 3.96 17.24
CA ALA A 134 -7.39 3.07 18.02
C ALA A 134 -8.70 2.73 17.29
N TYR A 135 -9.25 3.67 16.53
CA TYR A 135 -10.51 3.49 15.80
C TYR A 135 -10.38 2.56 14.59
N VAL A 136 -9.27 2.64 13.86
CA VAL A 136 -9.01 1.87 12.64
C VAL A 136 -8.49 0.46 12.95
N LYS A 137 -7.66 0.31 13.99
CA LYS A 137 -7.07 -0.98 14.33
C LYS A 137 -8.14 -2.04 14.60
N GLY A 138 -7.99 -3.21 14.00
CA GLY A 138 -8.89 -4.35 14.21
C GLY A 138 -10.20 -4.30 13.42
N THR A 139 -10.33 -3.38 12.45
CA THR A 139 -11.56 -3.25 11.63
C THR A 139 -11.64 -4.24 10.47
N TYR A 140 -11.35 -5.51 10.72
CA TYR A 140 -11.38 -6.58 9.71
C TYR A 140 -11.91 -7.89 10.28
N ASP A 141 -12.67 -8.63 9.46
CA ASP A 141 -13.07 -9.99 9.76
C ASP A 141 -12.21 -11.04 9.02
N TYR A 142 -11.58 -10.65 7.91
CA TYR A 142 -10.69 -11.49 7.10
C TYR A 142 -9.73 -10.61 6.29
N LEU A 143 -8.66 -11.22 5.78
CA LEU A 143 -7.73 -10.56 4.87
C LEU A 143 -8.20 -10.72 3.42
N GLY A 144 -8.55 -9.62 2.78
CA GLY A 144 -8.87 -9.56 1.35
C GLY A 144 -7.63 -9.18 0.54
N LEU A 145 -7.24 -10.03 -0.42
CA LEU A 145 -6.05 -9.83 -1.24
C LEU A 145 -6.38 -9.99 -2.73
N ASN A 146 -5.99 -9.00 -3.54
CA ASN A 146 -5.87 -9.15 -4.98
C ASN A 146 -4.39 -9.32 -5.35
N HIS A 147 -4.07 -10.39 -6.07
CA HIS A 147 -2.71 -10.69 -6.48
C HIS A 147 -2.71 -11.30 -7.89
N TYR A 148 -1.82 -10.79 -8.74
CA TYR A 148 -1.79 -11.16 -10.15
C TYR A 148 -0.39 -11.49 -10.68
N SER A 149 0.67 -10.94 -10.09
CA SER A 149 2.02 -11.00 -10.65
C SER A 149 3.11 -10.85 -9.59
N THR A 150 4.33 -11.13 -10.01
CA THR A 150 5.58 -10.82 -9.29
C THR A 150 6.40 -9.83 -10.09
N ASN A 151 7.09 -8.92 -9.39
CA ASN A 151 8.14 -8.08 -9.93
C ASN A 151 9.43 -8.33 -9.14
N MET A 152 10.57 -8.14 -9.79
CA MET A 152 11.85 -7.97 -9.12
C MET A 152 11.95 -6.53 -8.58
N ALA A 153 12.65 -6.34 -7.47
CA ALA A 153 12.87 -5.05 -6.83
C ALA A 153 14.35 -4.83 -6.53
N ASN A 154 14.92 -3.73 -7.01
CA ASN A 154 16.28 -3.31 -6.67
C ASN A 154 16.27 -1.98 -5.91
N ALA A 155 17.22 -1.83 -5.00
CA ALA A 155 17.51 -0.54 -4.40
C ALA A 155 17.99 0.44 -5.48
N THR A 156 17.52 1.69 -5.38
CA THR A 156 18.02 2.79 -6.20
C THR A 156 18.42 3.94 -5.31
N ALA A 157 19.37 4.76 -5.79
CA ALA A 157 19.62 6.05 -5.17
C ALA A 157 18.37 6.93 -5.22
N ASP A 158 18.18 7.73 -4.19
CA ASP A 158 17.12 8.74 -4.17
C ASP A 158 17.31 9.71 -5.34
N LEU A 159 16.22 9.98 -6.06
CA LEU A 159 16.24 10.99 -7.13
C LEU A 159 16.37 12.41 -6.55
N PRO A 160 16.91 13.36 -7.35
CA PRO A 160 17.06 14.75 -6.92
C PRO A 160 15.78 15.35 -6.33
N ILE A 161 15.98 16.22 -5.35
CA ILE A 161 14.92 17.04 -4.75
C ILE A 161 14.36 18.03 -5.78
N GLY A 162 13.07 18.35 -5.69
CA GLY A 162 12.40 19.31 -6.57
C GLY A 162 11.16 18.76 -7.28
N ASN A 163 10.91 17.44 -7.17
CA ASN A 163 9.69 16.82 -7.64
C ASN A 163 9.21 15.76 -6.64
N SER A 164 8.22 16.11 -5.81
CA SER A 164 7.58 15.18 -4.90
C SER A 164 6.84 14.11 -5.70
N SER A 165 7.07 12.84 -5.39
CA SER A 165 6.27 11.76 -5.95
C SER A 165 6.30 10.54 -5.06
N TYR A 166 5.23 9.76 -5.12
CA TYR A 166 5.14 8.48 -4.43
C TYR A 166 6.28 7.53 -4.83
N GLY A 167 6.64 7.48 -6.12
CA GLY A 167 7.77 6.68 -6.60
C GLY A 167 9.12 7.11 -6.02
N ASN A 168 9.36 8.42 -5.90
CA ASN A 168 10.59 8.95 -5.29
C ASN A 168 10.65 8.65 -3.79
N ASP A 169 9.50 8.68 -3.10
CA ASP A 169 9.44 8.29 -1.69
C ASP A 169 9.77 6.81 -1.51
N ILE A 170 9.37 5.93 -2.44
CA ILE A 170 9.73 4.50 -2.42
C ILE A 170 11.22 4.30 -2.74
N SER A 171 11.74 4.94 -3.80
CA SER A 171 13.11 4.72 -4.31
C SER A 171 13.47 3.23 -4.45
N VAL A 172 12.68 2.55 -5.30
CA VAL A 172 12.88 1.16 -5.70
C VAL A 172 12.63 1.05 -7.20
N LEU A 173 13.58 0.45 -7.91
CA LEU A 173 13.37 0.05 -9.29
C LEU A 173 12.65 -1.29 -9.31
N THR A 174 11.47 -1.32 -9.92
CA THR A 174 10.75 -2.57 -10.14
C THR A 174 10.83 -2.97 -11.61
N TRP A 175 11.09 -4.24 -11.85
CA TRP A 175 11.21 -4.80 -13.20
C TRP A 175 10.74 -6.25 -13.21
N ARG A 176 10.70 -6.87 -14.38
CA ARG A 176 10.30 -8.26 -14.53
C ARG A 176 11.32 -8.99 -15.37
N ARG A 177 11.56 -10.23 -15.00
CA ARG A 177 12.50 -11.06 -15.73
C ARG A 177 12.00 -11.30 -17.17
N PRO A 178 12.84 -11.07 -18.20
CA PRO A 178 12.42 -11.24 -19.59
C PRO A 178 11.88 -12.64 -19.92
N GLU A 179 12.38 -13.65 -19.19
CA GLU A 179 11.98 -15.05 -19.36
C GLU A 179 10.61 -15.40 -18.74
N TRP A 180 10.02 -14.53 -17.92
CA TRP A 180 8.70 -14.81 -17.35
C TRP A 180 7.60 -14.69 -18.41
N PRO A 181 6.74 -15.71 -18.58
CA PRO A 181 5.62 -15.63 -19.51
C PRO A 181 4.71 -14.45 -19.16
N ARG A 182 4.15 -13.79 -20.18
CA ARG A 182 3.29 -12.60 -20.02
C ARG A 182 1.95 -12.81 -20.69
N GLY A 183 0.92 -12.22 -20.08
CA GLY A 183 -0.40 -12.13 -20.69
C GLY A 183 -0.45 -11.12 -21.84
N ALA A 184 -1.65 -10.92 -22.39
CA ALA A 184 -1.88 -9.88 -23.41
C ALA A 184 -1.57 -8.47 -22.88
N ASP A 185 -1.86 -8.23 -21.61
CA ASP A 185 -1.35 -7.07 -20.89
C ASP A 185 0.08 -7.36 -20.42
N ASN A 186 1.03 -6.66 -21.05
CA ASN A 186 2.44 -6.70 -20.73
C ASN A 186 2.76 -6.21 -19.30
N GLN A 187 1.79 -5.83 -18.47
CA GLN A 187 1.92 -5.52 -17.05
C GLN A 187 1.90 -6.75 -16.12
N PHE A 188 1.38 -7.91 -16.56
CA PHE A 188 1.27 -9.11 -15.71
C PHE A 188 2.15 -10.26 -16.19
N ALA A 189 3.11 -10.65 -15.35
CA ALA A 189 3.95 -11.82 -15.55
C ALA A 189 3.39 -13.03 -14.80
N VAL A 190 3.45 -14.21 -15.42
CA VAL A 190 2.96 -15.47 -14.84
C VAL A 190 4.03 -16.04 -13.91
N VAL A 191 3.91 -15.73 -12.61
CA VAL A 191 4.89 -16.13 -11.57
C VAL A 191 4.16 -16.73 -10.36
N PRO A 192 3.74 -18.01 -10.42
CA PRO A 192 2.84 -18.58 -9.41
C PRO A 192 3.42 -18.67 -7.99
N TRP A 193 4.74 -18.86 -7.87
CA TRP A 193 5.39 -18.93 -6.55
C TRP A 193 5.36 -17.60 -5.79
N GLY A 194 5.17 -16.48 -6.50
CA GLY A 194 5.04 -15.16 -5.89
C GLY A 194 3.87 -15.03 -4.93
N LEU A 195 2.72 -15.65 -5.26
CA LEU A 195 1.57 -15.68 -4.36
C LEU A 195 1.92 -16.39 -3.05
N ARG A 196 2.65 -17.52 -3.13
CA ARG A 196 3.09 -18.25 -1.93
C ARG A 196 4.00 -17.38 -1.06
N HIS A 197 4.99 -16.71 -1.66
CA HIS A 197 5.90 -15.84 -0.92
C HIS A 197 5.14 -14.69 -0.25
N LEU A 198 4.22 -14.06 -0.97
CA LEU A 198 3.37 -13.00 -0.43
C LEU A 198 2.50 -13.50 0.73
N LEU A 199 1.87 -14.67 0.63
CA LEU A 199 1.07 -15.24 1.73
C LEU A 199 1.92 -15.58 2.96
N VAL A 200 3.15 -16.07 2.76
CA VAL A 200 4.11 -16.31 3.86
C VAL A 200 4.49 -14.99 4.53
N TRP A 201 4.77 -13.95 3.74
CA TRP A 201 5.07 -12.61 4.24
C TRP A 201 3.88 -12.05 5.03
N LEU A 202 2.66 -12.11 4.50
CA LEU A 202 1.45 -11.64 5.17
C LEU A 202 1.25 -12.32 6.52
N LYS A 203 1.40 -13.65 6.57
CA LYS A 203 1.31 -14.42 7.82
C LYS A 203 2.37 -13.99 8.84
N LYS A 204 3.59 -13.70 8.40
CA LYS A 204 4.67 -13.23 9.29
C LYS A 204 4.41 -11.81 9.80
N THR A 205 3.85 -10.95 8.96
CA THR A 205 3.66 -9.53 9.25
C THR A 205 2.41 -9.26 10.09
N TYR A 206 1.31 -9.99 9.85
CA TYR A 206 0.00 -9.68 10.44
C TYR A 206 -0.62 -10.80 11.30
N GLY A 207 0.03 -11.97 11.39
CA GLY A 207 -0.47 -13.14 12.14
C GLY A 207 -1.34 -14.08 11.32
#